data_AF-A0A3S9ZLM6-F1
#
_entry.id   AF-A0A3S9ZLM6-F1
#
_cell.length_a   1.000
_cell.length_b   1.000
_cell.length_c   1.000
_cell.angle_alpha   90.00
_cell.angle_beta   90.00
_cell.angle_gamma   90.00
#
_symmetry.space_group_name_H-M   'P 1'
#
loop_
_entity.id
_entity.type
_entity.pdbx_description
1 polymer ?
#
loop_
_entity_poly.entity_id
_entity_poly.type
_entity_poly.pdbx_seq_one_letter_code
_entity_poly.pdbx_strand_id
1 'polypeptide(L)'
;MNDIDPHLAEVLTEHPAVAAATVTPDPEGAGGHAQLVADPGTARVLHRSARLEAAGRLGGLGWHEPAGALRVAGLNRSETEFLHREIFTDNAYFRYGIALPEAAVVVDVGANIGMFTLRAALHSPGARVIAVEPVTELADAVALNAELHDVDATVLRTALGREEGETAFTFYPGNSVMSGRFADPAEDLDVLRGYLLTAPDAPPAGHLDRLVTDRMAAHTRRVPVTTLTAVVHAHALDRVDLLKIDVEKAEADVLDGIDDTVWPRVERIVMEVHDIDGRLAAVLARLRAHGYETRTDQDPRLTRTPCHTVYARRPGAATGAAPVTLPGGGPTLRRLEEELRELTARRLPSTPPPRRYTLVTALTDSRPKPRQAGRDTTGSPRAAVLARIWAEIFGPDAVRPDADFFDLGGDSLTAVRLMATLEDELGEDALTPDLIFTDSTFGALADAVEASAAPQRTTRP
;
A
#
# COMPACT_ATOMS: atom_id res chain seq x y z
N MET A 1 2.53 -3.07 -40.90
CA MET A 1 3.46 -2.55 -39.88
C MET A 1 2.86 -1.24 -39.43
N ASN A 2 2.43 -1.14 -38.16
CA ASN A 2 2.03 0.15 -37.61
C ASN A 2 3.28 1.02 -37.56
N ASP A 3 3.36 1.99 -38.47
CA ASP A 3 4.45 2.96 -38.49
C ASP A 3 4.27 3.87 -37.28
N ILE A 4 5.28 3.93 -36.42
CA ILE A 4 5.27 4.83 -35.25
C ILE A 4 5.64 6.22 -35.75
N ASP A 5 4.87 7.23 -35.37
CA ASP A 5 5.20 8.61 -35.71
C ASP A 5 6.61 8.94 -35.20
N PRO A 6 7.56 9.30 -36.07
CA PRO A 6 8.95 9.54 -35.68
C PRO A 6 9.11 10.72 -34.70
N HIS A 7 8.12 11.62 -34.61
CA HIS A 7 8.14 12.78 -33.70
C HIS A 7 7.63 12.44 -32.29
N LEU A 8 7.06 11.24 -32.09
CA LEU A 8 6.44 10.90 -30.82
C LEU A 8 7.45 10.92 -29.67
N ALA A 9 8.64 10.35 -29.86
CA ALA A 9 9.69 10.37 -28.86
C ALA A 9 10.16 11.80 -28.53
N GLU A 10 10.28 12.67 -29.55
CA GLU A 10 10.66 14.07 -29.39
C GLU A 10 9.63 14.82 -28.54
N VAL A 11 8.33 14.64 -28.82
CA VAL A 11 7.24 15.24 -28.04
C VAL A 11 7.25 14.77 -26.59
N LEU A 12 7.50 13.48 -26.32
CA LEU A 12 7.58 12.98 -24.94
C LEU A 12 8.72 13.64 -24.16
N THR A 13 9.85 13.91 -24.80
CA THR A 13 11.00 14.59 -24.17
C THR A 13 10.82 16.10 -23.96
N GLU A 14 9.75 16.71 -24.48
CA GLU A 14 9.38 18.09 -24.12
C GLU A 14 8.87 18.20 -22.68
N HIS A 15 8.42 17.09 -22.07
CA HIS A 15 7.95 17.07 -20.70
C HIS A 15 9.13 17.17 -19.72
N PRO A 16 9.09 18.08 -18.72
CA PRO A 16 10.24 18.31 -17.83
C PRO A 16 10.66 17.09 -17.01
N ALA A 17 9.74 16.14 -16.78
CA ALA A 17 10.00 14.89 -16.06
C ALA A 17 10.71 13.80 -16.90
N VAL A 18 10.86 13.99 -18.22
CA VAL A 18 11.40 13.00 -19.14
C VAL A 18 12.74 13.47 -19.68
N ALA A 19 13.83 12.83 -19.27
CA ALA A 19 15.18 13.13 -19.75
C ALA A 19 15.46 12.53 -21.14
N ALA A 20 14.90 11.36 -21.42
CA ALA A 20 15.00 10.71 -22.72
C ALA A 20 13.81 9.76 -22.95
N ALA A 21 13.41 9.58 -24.21
CA ALA A 21 12.38 8.62 -24.58
C ALA A 21 12.71 7.91 -25.89
N THR A 22 12.23 6.68 -26.05
CA THR A 22 12.10 6.02 -27.36
C THR A 22 10.74 5.35 -27.45
N VAL A 23 10.17 5.27 -28.65
CA VAL A 23 8.88 4.59 -28.89
C VAL A 23 9.08 3.51 -29.94
N THR A 24 8.67 2.30 -29.59
CA THR A 24 8.74 1.13 -30.47
C THR A 24 7.34 0.66 -30.86
N PRO A 25 7.16 0.04 -32.03
CA PRO A 25 5.87 -0.52 -32.41
C PRO A 25 5.39 -1.56 -31.39
N ASP A 26 4.13 -1.44 -30.98
CA ASP A 26 3.46 -2.40 -30.12
C ASP A 26 2.75 -3.44 -31.01
N PRO A 27 2.98 -4.76 -30.83
CA PRO A 27 2.26 -5.81 -31.56
C PRO A 27 0.74 -5.75 -31.39
N GLU A 28 0.24 -5.14 -30.30
CA GLU A 28 -1.15 -5.22 -29.85
C GLU A 28 -2.00 -3.99 -30.23
N GLY A 29 -1.46 -3.01 -30.97
CA GLY A 29 -2.27 -1.90 -31.47
C GLY A 29 -1.52 -0.65 -31.94
N ALA A 30 -2.27 0.40 -32.26
CA ALA A 30 -1.74 1.72 -32.61
C ALA A 30 -1.28 2.47 -31.34
N GLY A 31 -0.20 3.25 -31.43
CA GLY A 31 0.36 4.07 -30.34
C GLY A 31 1.76 3.65 -29.89
N GLY A 32 2.08 2.35 -29.94
CA GLY A 32 3.40 1.85 -29.59
C GLY A 32 3.68 1.78 -28.09
N HIS A 33 4.90 1.35 -27.77
CA HIS A 33 5.44 1.23 -26.43
C HIS A 33 6.58 2.23 -26.22
N ALA A 34 6.42 3.12 -25.24
CA ALA A 34 7.41 4.12 -24.86
C ALA A 34 8.31 3.62 -23.72
N GLN A 35 9.63 3.67 -23.93
CA GLN A 35 10.60 3.62 -22.84
C GLN A 35 10.94 5.05 -22.43
N LEU A 36 10.94 5.32 -21.13
CA LEU A 36 11.20 6.64 -20.54
C LEU A 36 12.39 6.57 -19.59
N VAL A 37 13.33 7.50 -19.72
CA VAL A 37 14.32 7.81 -18.68
C VAL A 37 13.81 9.03 -17.92
N ALA A 38 13.48 8.84 -16.64
CA ALA A 38 13.01 9.93 -15.79
C ALA A 38 14.13 10.91 -15.44
N ASP A 39 13.82 12.20 -15.46
CA ASP A 39 14.75 13.27 -15.11
C ASP A 39 15.09 13.25 -13.60
N PRO A 40 16.38 13.25 -13.24
CA PRO A 40 16.81 13.16 -11.84
C PRO A 40 16.54 14.41 -11.01
N GLY A 41 16.18 15.56 -11.62
CA GLY A 41 15.88 16.80 -10.90
C GLY A 41 14.38 17.00 -10.67
N THR A 42 13.59 16.84 -11.73
CA THR A 42 12.14 17.11 -11.76
C THR A 42 11.28 15.87 -11.52
N ALA A 43 11.83 14.66 -11.69
CA ALA A 43 11.16 13.37 -11.50
C ALA A 43 11.99 12.41 -10.63
N ARG A 44 12.52 12.94 -9.52
CA ARG A 44 13.41 12.25 -8.58
C ARG A 44 12.91 10.88 -8.14
N VAL A 45 11.63 10.76 -7.80
CA VAL A 45 11.03 9.50 -7.33
C VAL A 45 11.08 8.45 -8.45
N LEU A 46 10.67 8.80 -9.66
CA LEU A 46 10.69 7.89 -10.81
C LEU A 46 12.11 7.51 -11.24
N HIS A 47 13.03 8.47 -11.19
CA HIS A 47 14.44 8.23 -11.45
C HIS A 47 15.04 7.22 -10.45
N ARG A 48 14.78 7.41 -9.15
CA ARG A 48 15.24 6.49 -8.09
C ARG A 48 14.56 5.13 -8.21
N SER A 49 13.25 5.06 -8.45
CA SER A 49 12.53 3.80 -8.58
C SER A 49 13.06 2.95 -9.75
N ALA A 50 13.34 3.58 -10.90
CA ALA A 50 13.92 2.88 -12.06
C ALA A 50 15.31 2.30 -11.74
N ARG A 51 16.13 3.01 -10.96
CA ARG A 51 17.46 2.54 -10.55
C ARG A 51 17.39 1.40 -9.54
N LEU A 52 16.50 1.50 -8.55
CA LEU A 52 16.27 0.44 -7.57
C LEU A 52 15.80 -0.84 -8.26
N GLU A 53 14.87 -0.71 -9.21
CA GLU A 53 14.36 -1.84 -9.99
C GLU A 53 15.42 -2.46 -10.89
N ALA A 54 16.20 -1.66 -11.61
CA ALA A 54 17.32 -2.14 -12.42
C ALA A 54 18.42 -2.83 -11.57
N ALA A 55 18.57 -2.45 -10.31
CA ALA A 55 19.47 -3.09 -9.36
C ALA A 55 18.89 -4.37 -8.72
N GLY A 56 17.68 -4.78 -9.09
CA GLY A 56 17.01 -5.97 -8.55
C GLY A 56 16.58 -5.82 -7.09
N ARG A 57 16.48 -4.59 -6.59
CA ARG A 57 16.24 -4.30 -5.16
C ARG A 57 14.81 -4.55 -4.70
N LEU A 58 13.82 -4.67 -5.60
CA LEU A 58 12.42 -4.91 -5.22
C LEU A 58 12.19 -6.31 -4.64
N GLY A 59 12.99 -7.31 -5.04
CA GLY A 59 12.75 -8.69 -4.63
C GLY A 59 11.33 -9.16 -5.01
N GLY A 60 10.52 -9.51 -4.01
CA GLY A 60 9.11 -9.91 -4.19
C GLY A 60 8.10 -8.76 -4.10
N LEU A 61 8.55 -7.51 -3.95
CA LEU A 61 7.69 -6.33 -3.84
C LEU A 61 7.32 -5.78 -5.22
N GLY A 62 6.18 -5.09 -5.29
CA GLY A 62 5.74 -4.34 -6.46
C GLY A 62 5.69 -2.85 -6.19
N TRP A 63 5.81 -2.03 -7.24
CA TRP A 63 5.50 -0.61 -7.16
C TRP A 63 3.99 -0.39 -7.20
N HIS A 64 3.49 0.39 -6.26
CA HIS A 64 2.09 0.78 -6.14
C HIS A 64 1.97 2.29 -6.07
N GLU A 65 0.90 2.84 -6.62
CA GLU A 65 0.67 4.29 -6.68
C GLU A 65 -0.71 4.68 -6.13
N PRO A 66 -0.92 4.57 -4.80
CA PRO A 66 -2.23 4.76 -4.23
C PRO A 66 -2.78 6.17 -4.48
N ALA A 67 -4.02 6.23 -4.95
CA ALA A 67 -4.68 7.45 -5.43
C ALA A 67 -3.86 8.29 -6.45
N GLY A 68 -2.86 7.68 -7.12
CA GLY A 68 -1.92 8.37 -8.02
C GLY A 68 -1.02 9.42 -7.34
N ALA A 69 -1.04 9.53 -6.01
CA ALA A 69 -0.43 10.63 -5.26
C ALA A 69 0.99 10.34 -4.76
N LEU A 70 1.30 9.06 -4.56
CA LEU A 70 2.56 8.58 -4.00
C LEU A 70 3.01 7.35 -4.80
N ARG A 71 4.31 7.06 -4.84
CA ARG A 71 4.84 5.77 -5.33
C ARG A 71 5.54 5.05 -4.21
N VAL A 72 5.17 3.80 -3.93
CA VAL A 72 5.75 2.99 -2.85
C VAL A 72 5.92 1.54 -3.28
N ALA A 73 6.92 0.87 -2.71
CA ALA A 73 7.08 -0.57 -2.77
C ALA A 73 6.16 -1.21 -1.72
N GLY A 74 5.47 -2.28 -2.11
CA GLY A 74 4.59 -3.05 -1.21
C GLY A 74 4.28 -4.44 -1.76
N LEU A 75 3.74 -5.32 -0.91
CA LEU A 75 3.42 -6.70 -1.28
C LEU A 75 2.21 -6.78 -2.21
N ASN A 76 1.13 -6.07 -1.86
CA ASN A 76 -0.07 -6.04 -2.66
C ASN A 76 -0.70 -4.64 -2.68
N ARG A 77 -1.47 -4.41 -3.74
CA ARG A 77 -2.03 -3.10 -4.03
C ARG A 77 -3.13 -2.71 -3.06
N SER A 78 -4.02 -3.62 -2.70
CA SER A 78 -5.17 -3.31 -1.84
C SER A 78 -4.79 -2.92 -0.43
N GLU A 79 -3.82 -3.59 0.19
CA GLU A 79 -3.30 -3.16 1.48
C GLU A 79 -2.63 -1.79 1.37
N THR A 80 -1.89 -1.55 0.29
CA THR A 80 -1.26 -0.25 0.06
C THR A 80 -2.30 0.88 -0.05
N GLU A 81 -3.39 0.65 -0.78
CA GLU A 81 -4.52 1.60 -0.91
C GLU A 81 -5.26 1.79 0.43
N PHE A 82 -5.45 0.70 1.19
CA PHE A 82 -6.06 0.74 2.51
C PHE A 82 -5.23 1.62 3.46
N LEU A 83 -3.93 1.32 3.58
CA LEU A 83 -2.99 2.08 4.41
C LEU A 83 -2.90 3.54 3.96
N HIS A 84 -2.88 3.80 2.65
CA HIS A 84 -2.91 5.16 2.14
C HIS A 84 -4.16 5.92 2.57
N ARG A 85 -5.35 5.32 2.39
CA ARG A 85 -6.61 5.96 2.80
C ARG A 85 -6.61 6.25 4.30
N GLU A 86 -6.26 5.29 5.13
CA GLU A 86 -6.24 5.46 6.59
C GLU A 86 -5.24 6.55 7.05
N ILE A 87 -4.01 6.48 6.56
CA ILE A 87 -2.89 7.31 7.04
C ILE A 87 -2.88 8.70 6.40
N PHE A 88 -3.17 8.79 5.09
CA PHE A 88 -3.05 10.02 4.32
C PHE A 88 -4.39 10.72 4.12
N THR A 89 -5.44 9.99 3.75
CA THR A 89 -6.76 10.58 3.45
C THR A 89 -7.55 10.86 4.73
N ASP A 90 -7.73 9.85 5.58
CA ASP A 90 -8.51 9.93 6.82
C ASP A 90 -7.69 10.57 7.96
N ASN A 91 -6.38 10.69 7.77
CA ASN A 91 -5.43 11.29 8.70
C ASN A 91 -5.59 10.71 10.12
N ALA A 92 -5.77 9.39 10.22
CA ALA A 92 -6.16 8.71 11.45
C ALA A 92 -5.19 9.04 12.61
N TYR A 93 -3.88 9.02 12.36
CA TYR A 93 -2.88 9.15 13.42
C TYR A 93 -2.58 10.60 13.87
N PHE A 94 -3.08 11.62 13.17
CA PHE A 94 -2.83 13.05 13.47
C PHE A 94 -4.11 13.78 13.85
N ARG A 95 -4.83 13.26 14.84
CA ARG A 95 -6.06 13.83 15.40
C ARG A 95 -5.85 14.29 16.84
N TYR A 96 -6.84 15.02 17.37
CA TYR A 96 -6.92 15.38 18.79
C TYR A 96 -5.69 16.07 19.38
N GLY A 97 -4.98 16.87 18.56
CA GLY A 97 -3.81 17.63 18.97
C GLY A 97 -2.48 16.85 18.92
N ILE A 98 -2.48 15.67 18.29
CA ILE A 98 -1.22 15.02 17.87
C ILE A 98 -0.67 15.78 16.67
N ALA A 99 0.51 16.36 16.84
CA ALA A 99 1.25 17.09 15.83
C ALA A 99 2.75 16.86 16.07
N LEU A 100 3.56 17.01 15.02
CA LEU A 100 5.01 16.87 15.09
C LEU A 100 5.69 18.24 15.02
N PRO A 101 6.70 18.52 15.87
CA PRO A 101 7.59 19.66 15.66
C PRO A 101 8.45 19.45 14.41
N GLU A 102 9.17 20.48 13.96
CA GLU A 102 10.25 20.30 12.97
C GLU A 102 11.35 19.38 13.51
N ALA A 103 11.98 18.60 12.63
CA ALA A 103 13.02 17.64 12.99
C ALA A 103 12.63 16.72 14.16
N ALA A 104 11.40 16.19 14.12
CA ALA A 104 10.87 15.31 15.14
C ALA A 104 11.62 13.97 15.19
N VAL A 105 11.75 13.41 16.39
CA VAL A 105 12.18 12.03 16.61
C VAL A 105 10.94 11.15 16.74
N VAL A 106 10.72 10.27 15.76
CA VAL A 106 9.54 9.41 15.70
C VAL A 106 9.95 7.95 15.85
N VAL A 107 9.21 7.19 16.65
CA VAL A 107 9.33 5.73 16.70
C VAL A 107 8.03 5.13 16.14
N ASP A 108 8.13 4.44 15.01
CA ASP A 108 7.02 3.78 14.31
C ASP A 108 7.09 2.28 14.57
N VAL A 109 6.28 1.79 15.53
CA VAL A 109 6.25 0.38 15.91
C VAL A 109 5.14 -0.33 15.13
N GLY A 110 5.52 -1.37 14.39
CA GLY A 110 4.66 -2.02 13.39
C GLY A 110 4.59 -1.19 12.13
N ALA A 111 5.75 -0.92 11.53
CA ALA A 111 5.84 -0.01 10.39
C ALA A 111 5.20 -0.56 9.10
N ASN A 112 4.99 -1.89 9.00
CA ASN A 112 4.50 -2.55 7.79
C ASN A 112 5.35 -2.13 6.56
N ILE A 113 4.76 -1.63 5.48
CA ILE A 113 5.50 -1.12 4.30
C ILE A 113 6.02 0.32 4.49
N GLY A 114 5.86 0.92 5.67
CA GLY A 114 6.42 2.23 6.02
C GLY A 114 5.54 3.43 5.67
N MET A 115 4.23 3.24 5.45
CA MET A 115 3.32 4.34 5.09
C MET A 115 3.23 5.41 6.18
N PHE A 116 3.18 5.02 7.46
CA PHE A 116 3.21 5.98 8.56
C PHE A 116 4.58 6.65 8.69
N THR A 117 5.67 5.89 8.56
CA THR A 117 7.05 6.41 8.48
C THR A 117 7.17 7.53 7.44
N LEU A 118 6.65 7.32 6.21
CA LEU A 118 6.60 8.37 5.19
C LEU A 118 5.74 9.55 5.67
N ARG A 119 4.51 9.30 6.12
CA ARG A 119 3.59 10.35 6.60
C ARG A 119 4.18 11.21 7.71
N ALA A 120 4.95 10.63 8.63
CA ALA A 120 5.62 11.35 9.70
C ALA A 120 6.71 12.28 9.15
N ALA A 121 7.53 11.80 8.22
CA ALA A 121 8.56 12.62 7.56
C ALA A 121 7.96 13.78 6.72
N LEU A 122 6.78 13.57 6.14
CA LEU A 122 6.04 14.62 5.42
C LEU A 122 5.51 15.72 6.34
N HIS A 123 5.10 15.36 7.55
CA HIS A 123 4.62 16.31 8.55
C HIS A 123 5.75 17.06 9.24
N SER A 124 6.96 16.48 9.26
CA SER A 124 8.09 17.02 10.00
C SER A 124 9.35 16.96 9.12
N PRO A 125 9.63 18.04 8.37
CA PRO A 125 10.86 18.15 7.60
C PRO A 125 12.08 17.92 8.50
N GLY A 126 13.00 17.05 8.06
CA GLY A 126 14.18 16.66 8.81
C GLY A 126 13.91 15.71 9.98
N ALA A 127 12.72 15.11 10.07
CA ALA A 127 12.43 14.09 11.07
C ALA A 127 13.38 12.90 10.95
N ARG A 128 13.77 12.38 12.11
CA ARG A 128 14.48 11.11 12.25
C ARG A 128 13.48 10.05 12.71
N VAL A 129 13.30 9.01 11.92
CA VAL A 129 12.34 7.93 12.21
C VAL A 129 13.08 6.65 12.56
N ILE A 130 12.69 5.99 13.66
CA ILE A 130 13.05 4.61 13.97
C ILE A 130 11.83 3.74 13.65
N ALA A 131 11.88 3.01 12.55
CA ALA A 131 10.80 2.14 12.10
C ALA A 131 11.09 0.70 12.54
N VAL A 132 10.14 0.07 13.21
CA VAL A 132 10.28 -1.28 13.77
C VAL A 132 9.29 -2.21 13.08
N GLU A 133 9.80 -3.21 12.38
CA GLU A 133 9.02 -4.17 11.60
C GLU A 133 9.70 -5.56 11.63
N PRO A 134 9.12 -6.57 12.31
CA PRO A 134 9.74 -7.88 12.44
C PRO A 134 9.73 -8.73 11.15
N VAL A 135 8.82 -8.47 10.21
CA VAL A 135 8.72 -9.24 8.97
C VAL A 135 9.71 -8.69 7.94
N THR A 136 10.69 -9.50 7.54
CA THR A 136 11.78 -9.10 6.64
C THR A 136 11.27 -8.43 5.36
N GLU A 137 10.26 -9.01 4.71
CA GLU A 137 9.70 -8.52 3.46
C GLU A 137 9.07 -7.13 3.61
N LEU A 138 8.40 -6.88 4.74
CA LEU A 138 7.79 -5.58 5.06
C LEU A 138 8.88 -4.57 5.45
N ALA A 139 9.84 -4.96 6.28
CA ALA A 139 10.98 -4.12 6.64
C ALA A 139 11.83 -3.70 5.43
N ASP A 140 11.98 -4.59 4.44
CA ASP A 140 12.63 -4.28 3.18
C ASP A 140 11.82 -3.24 2.38
N ALA A 141 10.49 -3.31 2.41
CA ALA A 141 9.62 -2.29 1.84
C ALA A 141 9.78 -0.94 2.57
N VAL A 142 9.84 -0.90 3.91
CA VAL A 142 10.14 0.33 4.66
C VAL A 142 11.46 0.95 4.20
N ALA A 143 12.53 0.15 4.12
CA ALA A 143 13.84 0.64 3.73
C ALA A 143 13.87 1.17 2.30
N LEU A 144 13.21 0.48 1.36
CA LEU A 144 13.08 0.93 -0.03
C LEU A 144 12.28 2.22 -0.13
N ASN A 145 11.18 2.33 0.61
CA ASN A 145 10.33 3.52 0.60
C ASN A 145 11.04 4.72 1.23
N ALA A 146 11.79 4.51 2.31
CA ALA A 146 12.62 5.56 2.90
C ALA A 146 13.71 6.05 1.93
N GLU A 147 14.43 5.13 1.26
CA GLU A 147 15.44 5.48 0.25
C GLU A 147 14.81 6.20 -0.96
N LEU A 148 13.66 5.72 -1.43
CA LEU A 148 12.93 6.32 -2.55
C LEU A 148 12.58 7.78 -2.27
N HIS A 149 12.07 8.07 -1.06
CA HIS A 149 11.55 9.38 -0.66
C HIS A 149 12.54 10.25 0.11
N ASP A 150 13.80 9.84 0.24
CA ASP A 150 14.84 10.59 0.99
C ASP A 150 14.51 10.81 2.47
N VAL A 151 13.89 9.81 3.11
CA VAL A 151 13.52 9.86 4.52
C VAL A 151 14.66 9.31 5.37
N ASP A 152 15.05 10.06 6.41
CA ASP A 152 15.97 9.59 7.45
C ASP A 152 15.26 8.57 8.37
N ALA A 153 15.17 7.33 7.89
CA ALA A 153 14.59 6.21 8.63
C ALA A 153 15.64 5.14 8.93
N THR A 154 15.75 4.75 10.20
CA THR A 154 16.45 3.54 10.62
C THR A 154 15.45 2.40 10.79
N VAL A 155 15.62 1.32 10.03
CA VAL A 155 14.71 0.16 10.06
C VAL A 155 15.26 -0.93 10.97
N LEU A 156 14.49 -1.34 11.98
CA LEU A 156 14.82 -2.41 12.92
C LEU A 156 13.97 -3.65 12.59
N ARG A 157 14.65 -4.74 12.18
CA ARG A 157 14.03 -6.03 11.86
C ARG A 157 13.78 -6.87 13.12
N THR A 158 12.95 -6.35 14.01
CA THR A 158 12.63 -6.93 15.32
C THR A 158 11.20 -6.54 15.72
N ALA A 159 10.60 -7.27 16.66
CA ALA A 159 9.37 -6.86 17.33
C ALA A 159 9.71 -6.10 18.62
N LEU A 160 8.81 -5.22 19.07
CA LEU A 160 8.87 -4.69 20.43
C LEU A 160 7.94 -5.48 21.35
N GLY A 161 8.39 -5.71 22.57
CA GLY A 161 7.59 -6.33 23.62
C GLY A 161 8.13 -6.01 25.01
N ARG A 162 7.63 -6.76 25.99
CA ARG A 162 7.92 -6.52 27.42
C ARG A 162 9.37 -6.82 27.83
N GLU A 163 10.02 -7.74 27.14
CA GLU A 163 11.37 -8.22 27.45
C GLU A 163 12.08 -8.68 26.18
N GLU A 164 13.41 -8.69 26.22
CA GLU A 164 14.23 -9.16 25.10
C GLU A 164 14.15 -10.68 24.95
N GLY A 165 14.18 -11.16 23.70
CA GLY A 165 14.17 -12.58 23.42
C GLY A 165 13.68 -12.87 22.01
N GLU A 166 12.82 -13.86 21.88
CA GLU A 166 12.22 -14.24 20.60
C GLU A 166 10.78 -14.70 20.79
N THR A 167 9.92 -14.35 19.83
CA THR A 167 8.51 -14.77 19.82
C THR A 167 8.15 -15.53 18.55
N ALA A 168 7.12 -16.37 18.64
CA ALA A 168 6.40 -16.80 17.44
C ALA A 168 5.59 -15.60 16.91
N PHE A 169 5.53 -15.48 15.59
CA PHE A 169 4.84 -14.42 14.87
C PHE A 169 4.12 -15.03 13.68
N THR A 170 2.84 -14.73 13.52
CA THR A 170 2.03 -15.21 12.40
C THR A 170 1.99 -14.14 11.32
N PHE A 171 2.45 -14.51 10.12
CA PHE A 171 2.48 -13.62 8.96
C PHE A 171 1.48 -14.10 7.90
N TYR A 172 0.63 -13.19 7.43
CA TYR A 172 -0.34 -13.41 6.34
C TYR A 172 0.09 -12.63 5.10
N PRO A 173 0.75 -13.26 4.10
CA PRO A 173 1.24 -12.54 2.92
C PRO A 173 0.14 -11.85 2.10
N GLY A 174 -1.08 -12.42 2.10
CA GLY A 174 -2.26 -11.87 1.42
C GLY A 174 -3.11 -10.94 2.29
N ASN A 175 -2.73 -10.72 3.56
CA ASN A 175 -3.36 -9.77 4.47
C ASN A 175 -2.35 -9.30 5.54
N SER A 176 -1.26 -8.65 5.11
CA SER A 176 -0.11 -8.38 5.98
C SER A 176 -0.45 -7.48 7.17
N VAL A 177 -1.45 -6.60 7.01
CA VAL A 177 -1.91 -5.68 8.06
C VAL A 177 -2.43 -6.40 9.31
N MET A 178 -3.01 -7.60 9.17
CA MET A 178 -3.50 -8.38 10.32
C MET A 178 -2.44 -9.32 10.93
N SER A 179 -1.17 -9.20 10.52
CA SER A 179 -0.10 -10.08 10.99
C SER A 179 0.36 -9.68 12.39
N GLY A 180 0.51 -10.66 13.29
CA GLY A 180 0.82 -10.38 14.68
C GLY A 180 1.24 -11.59 15.50
N ARG A 181 1.69 -11.33 16.73
CA ARG A 181 2.04 -12.38 17.71
C ARG A 181 0.82 -13.16 18.19
N PHE A 182 -0.30 -12.47 18.37
CA PHE A 182 -1.55 -13.02 18.91
C PHE A 182 -2.62 -13.21 17.82
N ALA A 183 -2.20 -13.32 16.56
CA ALA A 183 -3.12 -13.62 15.48
C ALA A 183 -3.73 -15.02 15.69
N ASP A 184 -5.06 -15.08 15.56
CA ASP A 184 -5.83 -16.31 15.61
C ASP A 184 -6.68 -16.38 14.34
N PRO A 185 -6.38 -17.29 13.40
CA PRO A 185 -7.08 -17.38 12.12
C PRO A 185 -8.60 -17.51 12.24
N ALA A 186 -9.15 -18.04 13.35
CA ALA A 186 -10.59 -18.17 13.54
C ALA A 186 -11.24 -16.86 14.02
N GLU A 187 -10.60 -16.11 14.93
CA GLU A 187 -11.09 -14.80 15.40
C GLU A 187 -10.86 -13.70 14.36
N ASP A 188 -9.72 -13.76 13.67
CA ASP A 188 -9.34 -12.80 12.61
C ASP A 188 -10.28 -12.93 11.39
N LEU A 189 -10.83 -14.13 11.15
CA LEU A 189 -11.89 -14.39 10.18
C LEU A 189 -13.14 -13.57 10.48
N ASP A 190 -13.56 -13.53 11.75
CA ASP A 190 -14.78 -12.83 12.18
C ASP A 190 -14.59 -11.31 12.20
N VAL A 191 -13.37 -10.84 12.49
CA VAL A 191 -12.98 -9.44 12.31
C VAL A 191 -13.05 -9.08 10.82
N LEU A 192 -12.39 -9.84 9.94
CA LEU A 192 -12.41 -9.61 8.50
C LEU A 192 -13.83 -9.68 7.91
N ARG A 193 -14.68 -10.60 8.39
CA ARG A 193 -16.11 -10.63 8.09
C ARG A 193 -16.82 -9.37 8.60
N GLY A 194 -16.55 -8.92 9.82
CA GLY A 194 -17.09 -7.67 10.37
C GLY A 194 -16.74 -6.44 9.53
N TYR A 195 -15.50 -6.38 9.02
CA TYR A 195 -15.03 -5.38 8.06
C TYR A 195 -15.78 -5.45 6.72
N LEU A 196 -16.03 -6.65 6.20
CA LEU A 196 -16.72 -6.84 4.92
C LEU A 196 -18.26 -6.70 5.03
N LEU A 197 -18.83 -6.86 6.22
CA LEU A 197 -20.30 -6.81 6.46
C LEU A 197 -20.82 -5.47 6.99
N THR A 198 -19.96 -4.48 7.28
CA THR A 198 -20.35 -3.14 7.77
C THR A 198 -20.73 -2.17 6.65
N ALA A 199 -20.48 -2.53 5.39
CA ALA A 199 -20.88 -1.74 4.25
C ALA A 199 -22.37 -1.94 3.86
N PRO A 200 -23.01 -0.95 3.21
CA PRO A 200 -24.47 -0.92 3.02
C PRO A 200 -25.09 -2.11 2.29
N ASP A 201 -24.33 -2.83 1.47
CA ASP A 201 -24.80 -4.08 0.86
C ASP A 201 -23.76 -5.22 1.00
N ALA A 202 -23.94 -6.08 1.99
CA ALA A 202 -23.05 -7.21 2.21
C ALA A 202 -23.16 -8.27 1.07
N PRO A 203 -22.03 -8.87 0.62
CA PRO A 203 -22.05 -9.95 -0.36
C PRO A 203 -22.66 -11.26 0.21
N PRO A 204 -23.06 -12.23 -0.65
CA PRO A 204 -23.55 -13.54 -0.22
C PRO A 204 -22.51 -14.31 0.60
N ALA A 205 -22.94 -14.96 1.70
CA ALA A 205 -22.05 -15.53 2.71
C ALA A 205 -21.05 -16.60 2.21
N GLY A 206 -21.40 -17.41 1.20
CA GLY A 206 -20.56 -18.53 0.76
C GLY A 206 -19.28 -18.12 0.01
N HIS A 207 -19.30 -16.99 -0.68
CA HIS A 207 -18.17 -16.49 -1.48
C HIS A 207 -17.14 -15.73 -0.62
N LEU A 208 -17.63 -15.16 0.49
CA LEU A 208 -16.81 -14.55 1.54
C LEU A 208 -15.82 -15.55 2.13
N ASP A 209 -16.26 -16.79 2.36
CA ASP A 209 -15.45 -17.82 3.01
C ASP A 209 -14.23 -18.26 2.18
N ARG A 210 -14.36 -18.33 0.84
CA ARG A 210 -13.25 -18.69 -0.07
C ARG A 210 -12.18 -17.58 -0.13
N LEU A 211 -12.61 -16.34 -0.34
CA LEU A 211 -11.73 -15.16 -0.38
C LEU A 211 -10.97 -14.93 0.92
N VAL A 212 -11.65 -15.18 2.04
CA VAL A 212 -11.04 -15.09 3.36
C VAL A 212 -10.02 -16.22 3.57
N THR A 213 -10.33 -17.45 3.16
CA THR A 213 -9.43 -18.61 3.33
C THR A 213 -8.09 -18.39 2.63
N ASP A 214 -8.10 -17.90 1.39
CA ASP A 214 -6.86 -17.66 0.62
C ASP A 214 -6.02 -16.52 1.20
N ARG A 215 -6.67 -15.45 1.71
CA ARG A 215 -5.98 -14.33 2.37
C ARG A 215 -5.43 -14.66 3.76
N MET A 216 -5.96 -15.70 4.41
CA MET A 216 -5.56 -16.15 5.75
C MET A 216 -4.53 -17.29 5.72
N ALA A 217 -3.81 -17.48 4.59
CA ALA A 217 -2.70 -18.42 4.48
C ALA A 217 -1.51 -18.01 5.40
N ALA A 218 -1.57 -18.48 6.64
CA ALA A 218 -0.63 -18.14 7.70
C ALA A 218 0.74 -18.81 7.53
N HIS A 219 1.79 -18.03 7.76
CA HIS A 219 3.16 -18.51 7.92
C HIS A 219 3.64 -18.15 9.33
N THR A 220 3.83 -19.14 10.19
CA THR A 220 4.43 -18.91 11.50
C THR A 220 5.95 -18.80 11.37
N ARG A 221 6.52 -17.73 11.93
CA ARG A 221 7.96 -17.46 11.95
C ARG A 221 8.42 -17.15 13.38
N ARG A 222 9.71 -17.30 13.64
CA ARG A 222 10.35 -16.85 14.87
C ARG A 222 11.04 -15.52 14.59
N VAL A 223 10.76 -14.52 15.42
CA VAL A 223 11.30 -13.16 15.25
C VAL A 223 11.95 -12.68 16.56
N PRO A 224 13.07 -11.94 16.48
CA PRO A 224 13.69 -11.37 17.65
C PRO A 224 12.79 -10.29 18.26
N VAL A 225 12.77 -10.20 19.58
CA VAL A 225 12.03 -9.21 20.36
C VAL A 225 13.03 -8.38 21.16
N THR A 226 12.83 -7.06 21.16
CA THR A 226 13.51 -6.15 22.08
C THR A 226 12.50 -5.25 22.80
N THR A 227 12.97 -4.37 23.68
CA THR A 227 12.11 -3.42 24.41
C THR A 227 12.25 -2.01 23.82
N LEU A 228 11.22 -1.16 23.97
CA LEU A 228 11.35 0.24 23.58
C LEU A 228 12.48 0.92 24.36
N THR A 229 12.67 0.54 25.62
CA THR A 229 13.77 1.03 26.46
C THR A 229 15.14 0.74 25.84
N ALA A 230 15.37 -0.50 25.40
CA ALA A 230 16.61 -0.88 24.74
C ALA A 230 16.83 -0.10 23.42
N VAL A 231 15.78 0.10 22.62
CA VAL A 231 15.84 0.90 21.38
C VAL A 231 16.21 2.35 21.68
N VAL A 232 15.54 2.99 22.65
CA VAL A 232 15.81 4.39 23.04
C VAL A 232 17.26 4.56 23.48
N HIS A 233 17.81 3.62 24.25
CA HIS A 233 19.21 3.67 24.67
C HIS A 233 20.20 3.38 23.54
N ALA A 234 19.95 2.33 22.74
CA ALA A 234 20.84 1.92 21.65
C ALA A 234 20.99 3.01 20.57
N HIS A 235 19.93 3.78 20.33
CA HIS A 235 19.93 4.87 19.35
C HIS A 235 20.19 6.25 19.96
N ALA A 236 20.51 6.30 21.26
CA ALA A 236 20.77 7.51 22.04
C ALA A 236 19.66 8.57 21.85
N LEU A 237 18.41 8.15 22.02
CA LEU A 237 17.26 9.05 21.89
C LEU A 237 17.05 9.80 23.20
N ASP A 238 17.35 11.10 23.18
CA ASP A 238 17.10 12.00 24.32
C ASP A 238 15.60 12.35 24.46
N ARG A 239 14.86 12.29 23.34
CA ARG A 239 13.41 12.49 23.28
C ARG A 239 12.78 11.58 22.21
N VAL A 240 11.49 11.32 22.36
CA VAL A 240 10.60 10.72 21.36
C VAL A 240 9.38 11.63 21.23
N ASP A 241 9.35 12.43 20.16
CA ASP A 241 8.30 13.41 19.90
C ASP A 241 6.95 12.75 19.58
N LEU A 242 7.00 11.55 18.98
CA LEU A 242 5.86 10.68 18.74
C LEU A 242 6.26 9.20 18.74
N LEU A 243 5.56 8.40 19.55
CA LEU A 243 5.59 6.95 19.52
C LEU A 243 4.28 6.45 18.89
N LYS A 244 4.34 5.84 17.71
CA LYS A 244 3.22 5.13 17.11
C LYS A 244 3.32 3.64 17.44
N ILE A 245 2.24 3.02 17.89
CA ILE A 245 2.19 1.58 18.20
C ILE A 245 1.00 0.94 17.49
N ASP A 246 1.28 0.01 16.60
CA ASP A 246 0.25 -0.70 15.85
C ASP A 246 0.79 -2.09 15.50
N VAL A 247 0.61 -3.03 16.43
CA VAL A 247 1.30 -4.34 16.42
C VAL A 247 0.34 -5.50 16.63
N GLU A 248 -0.94 -5.29 16.28
CA GLU A 248 -1.98 -6.31 16.26
C GLU A 248 -2.09 -7.13 17.56
N LYS A 249 -2.81 -6.56 18.54
CA LYS A 249 -3.13 -7.14 19.86
C LYS A 249 -1.97 -7.21 20.85
N ALA A 250 -0.74 -6.81 20.47
CA ALA A 250 0.44 -6.84 21.34
C ALA A 250 0.81 -5.46 21.95
N GLU A 251 -0.09 -4.48 21.91
CA GLU A 251 0.25 -3.08 22.16
C GLU A 251 0.55 -2.83 23.64
N ALA A 252 -0.13 -3.57 24.54
CA ALA A 252 0.17 -3.56 25.96
C ALA A 252 1.58 -4.11 26.28
N ASP A 253 2.05 -5.13 25.54
CA ASP A 253 3.40 -5.69 25.71
C ASP A 253 4.47 -4.67 25.32
N VAL A 254 4.23 -3.85 24.29
CA VAL A 254 5.14 -2.75 23.92
C VAL A 254 5.24 -1.71 25.04
N LEU A 255 4.11 -1.35 25.66
CA LEU A 255 4.11 -0.43 26.81
C LEU A 255 4.82 -1.02 28.03
N ASP A 256 4.74 -2.34 28.24
CA ASP A 256 5.49 -3.05 29.29
C ASP A 256 6.99 -3.04 29.08
N GLY A 257 7.46 -2.83 27.85
CA GLY A 257 8.87 -2.63 27.53
C GLY A 257 9.40 -1.22 27.81
N ILE A 258 8.61 -0.33 28.43
CA ILE A 258 8.99 1.06 28.75
C ILE A 258 9.25 1.19 30.25
N ASP A 259 10.48 1.55 30.62
CA ASP A 259 10.86 1.81 32.01
C ASP A 259 10.67 3.29 32.42
N ASP A 260 10.83 3.55 33.72
CA ASP A 260 10.67 4.88 34.31
C ASP A 260 11.69 5.92 33.80
N THR A 261 12.80 5.48 33.18
CA THR A 261 13.82 6.37 32.60
C THR A 261 13.43 6.86 31.20
N VAL A 262 12.58 6.11 30.51
CA VAL A 262 12.13 6.38 29.14
C VAL A 262 10.74 7.02 29.10
N TRP A 263 9.84 6.67 30.02
CA TRP A 263 8.51 7.29 30.10
C TRP A 263 8.54 8.83 29.99
N PRO A 264 9.40 9.56 30.72
CA PRO A 264 9.47 11.03 30.63
C PRO A 264 9.94 11.57 29.26
N ARG A 265 10.61 10.76 28.44
CA ARG A 265 11.17 11.16 27.14
C ARG A 265 10.17 11.08 26.00
N VAL A 266 9.08 10.35 26.19
CA VAL A 266 8.01 10.21 25.18
C VAL A 266 7.01 11.36 25.38
N GLU A 267 6.81 12.17 24.35
CA GLU A 267 5.91 13.34 24.41
C GLU A 267 4.46 12.99 24.03
N ARG A 268 4.31 12.18 22.98
CA ARG A 268 3.03 11.81 22.38
C ARG A 268 3.04 10.34 22.02
N ILE A 269 1.88 9.71 22.17
CA ILE A 269 1.66 8.32 21.80
C ILE A 269 0.37 8.24 21.00
N VAL A 270 0.41 7.58 19.86
CA VAL A 270 -0.79 7.16 19.13
C VAL A 270 -0.70 5.67 18.96
N MET A 271 -1.75 4.95 19.32
CA MET A 271 -1.75 3.51 19.19
C MET A 271 -3.11 2.97 18.81
N GLU A 272 -3.10 1.90 18.04
CA GLU A 272 -4.27 1.03 17.89
C GLU A 272 -4.36 0.12 19.13
N VAL A 273 -5.55 -0.10 19.67
CA VAL A 273 -5.76 -0.97 20.83
C VAL A 273 -6.96 -1.85 20.56
N HIS A 274 -6.71 -3.15 20.62
CA HIS A 274 -7.72 -4.18 20.60
C HIS A 274 -8.31 -4.37 22.01
N ASP A 275 -9.55 -3.93 22.24
CA ASP A 275 -10.24 -4.04 23.53
C ASP A 275 -10.73 -5.47 23.80
N ILE A 276 -9.79 -6.31 24.23
CA ILE A 276 -10.02 -7.69 24.66
C ILE A 276 -9.82 -7.72 26.17
N ASP A 277 -10.78 -8.28 26.92
CA ASP A 277 -10.73 -8.39 28.38
C ASP A 277 -10.53 -7.03 29.12
N GLY A 278 -11.09 -5.95 28.57
CA GLY A 278 -11.00 -4.60 29.16
C GLY A 278 -9.63 -3.94 29.00
N ARG A 279 -8.82 -4.40 28.03
CA ARG A 279 -7.47 -3.89 27.74
C ARG A 279 -7.46 -2.40 27.45
N LEU A 280 -8.48 -1.85 26.78
CA LEU A 280 -8.55 -0.42 26.50
C LEU A 280 -8.55 0.39 27.81
N ALA A 281 -9.34 -0.03 28.78
CA ALA A 281 -9.41 0.64 30.08
C ALA A 281 -8.06 0.58 30.83
N ALA A 282 -7.38 -0.57 30.79
CA ALA A 282 -6.06 -0.74 31.38
C ALA A 282 -4.99 0.15 30.73
N VAL A 283 -4.95 0.20 29.39
CA VAL A 283 -4.03 1.08 28.64
C VAL A 283 -4.28 2.54 28.99
N LEU A 284 -5.53 2.99 28.99
CA LEU A 284 -5.87 4.38 29.34
C LEU A 284 -5.48 4.73 30.78
N ALA A 285 -5.70 3.81 31.73
CA ALA A 285 -5.31 4.01 33.12
C ALA A 285 -3.79 4.16 33.27
N ARG A 286 -3.02 3.31 32.59
CA ARG A 286 -1.56 3.37 32.57
C ARG A 286 -1.04 4.68 32.01
N LEU A 287 -1.53 5.09 30.84
CA LEU A 287 -1.12 6.34 30.21
C LEU A 287 -1.43 7.55 31.13
N ARG A 288 -2.60 7.58 31.77
CA ARG A 288 -2.95 8.64 32.73
C ARG A 288 -2.03 8.62 33.97
N ALA A 289 -1.66 7.44 34.47
CA ALA A 289 -0.72 7.32 35.58
C ALA A 289 0.67 7.90 35.26
N HIS A 290 1.10 7.84 33.99
CA HIS A 290 2.33 8.48 33.51
C HIS A 290 2.16 9.95 33.06
N GLY A 291 1.02 10.56 33.37
CA GLY A 291 0.78 11.99 33.20
C GLY A 291 0.34 12.40 31.79
N TYR A 292 -0.23 11.50 31.00
CA TYR A 292 -0.80 11.83 29.70
C TYR A 292 -2.27 12.25 29.78
N GLU A 293 -2.65 13.22 28.97
CA GLU A 293 -4.03 13.45 28.57
C GLU A 293 -4.39 12.45 27.47
N THR A 294 -5.52 11.74 27.62
CA THR A 294 -5.92 10.70 26.67
C THR A 294 -7.26 10.99 25.98
N ARG A 295 -7.33 10.64 24.70
CA ARG A 295 -8.54 10.60 23.88
C ARG A 295 -8.61 9.25 23.18
N THR A 296 -9.82 8.83 22.84
CA THR A 296 -10.08 7.60 22.09
C THR A 296 -11.00 7.92 20.92
N ASP A 297 -10.77 7.22 19.82
CA ASP A 297 -11.63 7.23 18.64
C ASP A 297 -11.90 5.79 18.23
N GLN A 298 -13.03 5.57 17.57
CA GLN A 298 -13.32 4.29 16.92
C GLN A 298 -13.84 4.61 15.54
N ASP A 299 -13.12 4.15 14.52
CA ASP A 299 -13.54 4.36 13.15
C ASP A 299 -14.94 3.75 12.94
N PRO A 300 -15.89 4.49 12.32
CA PRO A 300 -17.23 4.00 12.06
C PRO A 300 -17.29 2.64 11.35
N ARG A 301 -16.31 2.36 10.47
CA ARG A 301 -16.15 1.09 9.75
C ARG A 301 -15.77 -0.07 10.68
N LEU A 302 -15.13 0.25 11.81
CA LEU A 302 -14.60 -0.70 12.79
C LEU A 302 -15.50 -0.89 14.00
N THR A 303 -16.70 -0.30 13.99
CA THR A 303 -17.66 -0.37 15.11
C THR A 303 -18.10 -1.80 15.46
N ARG A 304 -17.88 -2.78 14.57
CA ARG A 304 -18.12 -4.21 14.83
C ARG A 304 -16.88 -4.98 15.28
N THR A 305 -15.76 -4.31 15.50
CA THR A 305 -14.49 -4.87 15.95
C THR A 305 -14.12 -4.27 17.31
N PRO A 306 -13.26 -4.93 18.10
CA PRO A 306 -12.75 -4.35 19.35
C PRO A 306 -11.64 -3.31 19.12
N CYS A 307 -11.39 -2.90 17.88
CA CYS A 307 -10.29 -1.98 17.57
C CYS A 307 -10.67 -0.52 17.90
N HIS A 308 -9.79 0.15 18.65
CA HIS A 308 -9.88 1.55 19.02
C HIS A 308 -8.55 2.26 18.82
N THR A 309 -8.58 3.50 18.32
CA THR A 309 -7.37 4.34 18.31
C THR A 309 -7.28 5.16 19.59
N VAL A 310 -6.16 5.06 20.30
CA VAL A 310 -5.84 5.83 21.50
C VAL A 310 -4.83 6.92 21.17
N TYR A 311 -5.14 8.15 21.57
CA TYR A 311 -4.27 9.32 21.42
C TYR A 311 -3.89 9.81 22.81
N ALA A 312 -2.60 9.93 23.07
CA ALA A 312 -2.07 10.39 24.35
C ALA A 312 -1.02 11.47 24.14
N ARG A 313 -1.12 12.55 24.91
CA ARG A 313 -0.15 13.66 24.87
C ARG A 313 0.17 14.16 26.27
N ARG A 314 1.40 14.62 26.48
CA ARG A 314 1.75 15.32 27.73
C ARG A 314 1.11 16.72 27.77
N PRO A 315 0.66 17.19 28.95
CA PRO A 315 0.24 18.58 29.13
C PRO A 315 1.36 19.53 28.71
N GLY A 316 1.04 20.52 27.87
CA GLY A 316 2.01 21.51 27.37
C GLY A 316 2.84 21.09 26.16
N ALA A 317 2.67 19.87 25.63
CA ALA A 317 3.26 19.47 24.35
C ALA A 317 2.80 20.43 23.24
N ALA A 318 3.74 20.92 22.42
CA ALA A 318 3.46 21.90 21.38
C ALA A 318 2.37 21.38 20.42
N THR A 319 1.39 22.24 20.10
CA THR A 319 0.24 21.91 19.24
C THR A 319 0.40 22.41 17.81
N GLY A 320 1.61 22.85 17.43
CA GLY A 320 1.87 23.37 16.09
C GLY A 320 1.94 22.25 15.06
N ALA A 321 1.01 22.24 14.10
CA ALA A 321 1.15 21.45 12.89
C ALA A 321 1.95 22.27 11.87
N ALA A 322 3.09 21.74 11.40
CA ALA A 322 3.68 22.26 10.18
C ALA A 322 2.75 21.91 8.99
N PRO A 323 2.61 22.78 7.99
CA PRO A 323 1.85 22.46 6.78
C PRO A 323 2.43 21.22 6.11
N VAL A 324 1.60 20.20 5.91
CA VAL A 324 1.97 18.98 5.20
C VAL A 324 2.31 19.35 3.77
N THR A 325 3.59 19.26 3.42
CA THR A 325 4.05 19.45 2.06
C THR A 325 4.73 18.16 1.65
N LEU A 326 4.23 17.50 0.60
CA LEU A 326 5.00 16.43 -0.03
C LEU A 326 6.35 17.04 -0.44
N PRO A 327 7.50 16.53 0.02
CA PRO A 327 8.79 16.97 -0.48
C PRO A 327 8.77 16.76 -1.98
N GLY A 328 9.19 17.79 -2.72
CA GLY A 328 9.16 17.79 -4.17
C GLY A 328 9.89 16.56 -4.73
N GLY A 329 9.16 15.67 -5.38
CA GLY A 329 9.66 14.43 -5.97
C GLY A 329 9.32 14.25 -7.46
N GLY A 330 8.52 15.16 -8.04
CA GLY A 330 7.96 15.03 -9.38
C GLY A 330 6.65 14.24 -9.41
N PRO A 331 6.11 13.96 -10.61
CA PRO A 331 4.92 13.14 -10.76
C PRO A 331 5.19 11.67 -10.41
N THR A 332 4.14 10.95 -10.03
CA THR A 332 4.09 9.48 -10.07
C THR A 332 4.11 9.00 -11.53
N LEU A 333 4.31 7.70 -11.77
CA LEU A 333 4.34 7.18 -13.15
C LEU A 333 2.96 7.36 -13.78
N ARG A 334 1.88 7.00 -13.08
CA ARG A 334 0.51 7.19 -13.55
C ARG A 334 0.25 8.63 -13.96
N ARG A 335 0.57 9.59 -13.09
CA ARG A 335 0.38 11.02 -13.39
C ARG A 335 1.23 11.46 -14.58
N LEU A 336 2.47 10.98 -14.69
CA LEU A 336 3.32 11.27 -15.84
C LEU A 336 2.71 10.70 -17.14
N GLU A 337 2.17 9.49 -17.11
CA GLU A 337 1.52 8.89 -18.27
C GLU A 337 0.33 9.71 -18.75
N GLU A 338 -0.52 10.19 -17.83
CA GLU A 338 -1.63 11.10 -18.12
C GLU A 338 -1.11 12.39 -18.77
N GLU A 339 -0.13 13.05 -18.14
CA GLU A 339 0.48 14.29 -18.63
C GLU A 339 1.11 14.12 -20.03
N LEU A 340 1.73 12.97 -20.31
CA LEU A 340 2.32 12.63 -21.60
C LEU A 340 1.28 12.31 -22.69
N ARG A 341 0.18 11.63 -22.32
CA ARG A 341 -0.96 11.39 -23.23
C ARG A 341 -1.58 12.71 -23.65
N GLU A 342 -1.80 13.62 -22.71
CA GLU A 342 -2.31 14.95 -23.02
C GLU A 342 -1.34 15.78 -23.86
N LEU A 343 -0.04 15.74 -23.52
CA LEU A 343 1.00 16.42 -24.29
C LEU A 343 1.01 15.93 -25.75
N THR A 344 0.93 14.62 -25.95
CA THR A 344 0.84 14.02 -27.29
C THR A 344 -0.41 14.50 -28.01
N ALA A 345 -1.58 14.45 -27.38
CA ALA A 345 -2.83 14.90 -27.99
C ALA A 345 -2.80 16.39 -28.39
N ARG A 346 -2.10 17.24 -27.61
CA ARG A 346 -1.92 18.66 -27.92
C ARG A 346 -0.94 18.92 -29.05
N ARG A 347 0.17 18.17 -29.11
CA ARG A 347 1.30 18.42 -30.04
C ARG A 347 1.14 17.66 -31.36
N LEU A 348 0.55 16.47 -31.32
CA LEU A 348 0.30 15.58 -32.47
C LEU A 348 -1.17 15.11 -32.48
N PRO A 349 -2.15 15.98 -32.82
CA PRO A 349 -3.58 15.66 -32.69
C PRO A 349 -4.07 14.47 -33.54
N SER A 350 -3.32 14.10 -34.58
CA SER A 350 -3.64 12.96 -35.47
C SER A 350 -2.87 11.69 -35.11
N THR A 351 -2.03 11.74 -34.09
CA THR A 351 -1.18 10.61 -33.67
C THR A 351 -1.68 10.10 -32.32
N PRO A 352 -2.04 8.81 -32.20
CA PRO A 352 -2.43 8.24 -30.92
C PRO A 352 -1.24 8.21 -29.96
N PRO A 353 -1.43 8.51 -28.66
CA PRO A 353 -0.36 8.41 -27.68
C PRO A 353 0.10 6.96 -27.47
N PRO A 354 1.30 6.75 -26.90
CA PRO A 354 1.76 5.43 -26.50
C PRO A 354 0.73 4.73 -25.62
N ARG A 355 0.56 3.42 -25.85
CA ARG A 355 -0.34 2.60 -25.03
C ARG A 355 0.28 2.25 -23.69
N ARG A 356 1.60 1.98 -23.71
CA ARG A 356 2.35 1.55 -22.53
C ARG A 356 3.61 2.37 -22.38
N TYR A 357 3.87 2.79 -21.15
CA TYR A 357 5.10 3.44 -20.75
C TYR A 357 5.91 2.50 -19.84
N THR A 358 7.22 2.53 -19.93
CA THR A 358 8.10 1.78 -19.02
C THR A 358 9.28 2.65 -18.66
N LEU A 359 9.53 2.76 -17.36
CA LEU A 359 10.70 3.46 -16.84
C LEU A 359 11.94 2.57 -17.02
N VAL A 360 13.01 3.18 -17.54
CA VAL A 360 14.31 2.54 -17.72
C VAL A 360 15.42 3.48 -17.22
N THR A 361 16.55 2.90 -16.83
CA THR A 361 17.73 3.69 -16.42
C THR A 361 18.52 4.22 -17.61
N ALA A 362 18.42 3.54 -18.76
CA ALA A 362 18.96 3.95 -20.04
C ALA A 362 18.07 3.38 -21.15
N LEU A 363 17.94 4.09 -22.26
CA LEU A 363 17.22 3.60 -23.44
C LEU A 363 17.93 2.37 -24.00
N THR A 364 17.15 1.40 -24.47
CA THR A 364 17.68 0.20 -25.11
C THR A 364 16.99 -0.06 -26.44
N ASP A 365 17.75 -0.53 -27.44
CA ASP A 365 17.17 -0.98 -28.72
C ASP A 365 16.42 -2.32 -28.58
N SER A 366 16.51 -2.96 -27.43
CA SER A 366 15.81 -4.22 -27.16
C SER A 366 14.32 -3.96 -27.02
N ARG A 367 13.54 -4.53 -27.95
CA ARG A 367 12.09 -4.69 -27.77
C ARG A 367 11.86 -5.39 -26.43
N PRO A 368 11.00 -4.85 -25.56
CA PRO A 368 10.66 -5.55 -24.32
C PRO A 368 10.18 -6.96 -24.66
N LYS A 369 10.57 -7.94 -23.85
CA LYS A 369 9.90 -9.25 -23.92
C LYS A 369 8.41 -8.99 -23.68
N PRO A 370 7.52 -9.42 -24.57
CA PRO A 370 6.09 -9.32 -24.30
C PRO A 370 5.82 -10.01 -22.95
N ARG A 371 5.14 -9.31 -22.02
CA ARG A 371 4.31 -10.04 -21.05
C ARG A 371 3.35 -10.86 -21.91
N GLN A 372 3.12 -12.12 -21.58
CA GLN A 372 2.23 -12.97 -22.39
C GLN A 372 0.91 -12.24 -22.57
N ALA A 373 0.58 -11.98 -23.84
CA ALA A 373 -0.56 -11.19 -24.26
C ALA A 373 -1.86 -11.77 -23.68
N GLY A 374 -2.68 -10.89 -23.14
CA GLY A 374 -4.12 -11.10 -23.16
C GLY A 374 -4.63 -11.00 -24.60
N ARG A 375 -5.61 -11.83 -24.95
CA ARG A 375 -6.19 -11.79 -26.31
C ARG A 375 -7.00 -10.50 -26.46
N ASP A 376 -7.21 -10.02 -27.68
CA ASP A 376 -8.25 -9.00 -27.91
C ASP A 376 -9.62 -9.62 -27.57
N THR A 377 -10.04 -9.44 -26.32
CA THR A 377 -11.23 -10.06 -25.71
C THR A 377 -12.47 -9.18 -25.86
N THR A 378 -12.35 -8.03 -26.53
CA THR A 378 -13.44 -7.08 -26.82
C THR A 378 -14.46 -7.69 -27.80
N GLY A 379 -15.27 -8.63 -27.31
CA GLY A 379 -16.22 -9.40 -28.09
C GLY A 379 -16.47 -10.83 -27.59
N SER A 380 -15.74 -11.31 -26.59
CA SER A 380 -16.02 -12.62 -25.99
C SER A 380 -17.30 -12.59 -25.14
N PRO A 381 -18.17 -13.63 -25.19
CA PRO A 381 -19.32 -13.77 -24.32
C PRO A 381 -19.00 -13.65 -22.81
N ARG A 382 -17.83 -14.11 -22.35
CA ARG A 382 -17.43 -14.01 -20.93
C ARG A 382 -16.92 -12.61 -20.57
N ALA A 383 -16.11 -12.00 -21.43
CA ALA A 383 -15.69 -10.62 -21.27
C ALA A 383 -16.88 -9.63 -21.31
N ALA A 384 -17.96 -9.98 -22.04
CA ALA A 384 -19.21 -9.21 -22.04
C ALA A 384 -19.95 -9.28 -20.69
N VAL A 385 -19.87 -10.41 -19.97
CA VAL A 385 -20.39 -10.52 -18.61
C VAL A 385 -19.59 -9.63 -17.67
N LEU A 386 -18.25 -9.69 -17.72
CA LEU A 386 -17.40 -8.77 -16.96
C LEU A 386 -17.72 -7.30 -17.29
N ALA A 387 -17.83 -6.94 -18.58
CA ALA A 387 -18.18 -5.59 -19.03
C ALA A 387 -19.50 -5.11 -18.44
N ARG A 388 -20.52 -5.97 -18.41
CA ARG A 388 -21.83 -5.65 -17.86
C ARG A 388 -21.76 -5.40 -16.35
N ILE A 389 -21.14 -6.31 -15.59
CA ILE A 389 -21.02 -6.16 -14.12
C ILE A 389 -20.16 -4.94 -13.79
N TRP A 390 -19.07 -4.72 -14.52
CA TRP A 390 -18.21 -3.54 -14.38
C TRP A 390 -18.98 -2.24 -14.63
N ALA A 391 -19.81 -2.20 -15.68
CA ALA A 391 -20.65 -1.04 -15.99
C ALA A 391 -21.76 -0.83 -14.94
N GLU A 392 -22.29 -1.88 -14.34
CA GLU A 392 -23.27 -1.78 -13.24
C GLU A 392 -22.66 -1.16 -11.99
N ILE A 393 -21.38 -1.45 -11.72
CA ILE A 393 -20.66 -0.92 -10.55
C ILE A 393 -20.18 0.52 -10.80
N PHE A 394 -19.51 0.79 -11.92
CA PHE A 394 -18.77 2.03 -12.16
C PHE A 394 -19.36 2.93 -13.25
N GLY A 395 -20.42 2.47 -13.92
CA GLY A 395 -21.04 3.15 -15.06
C GLY A 395 -20.47 2.70 -16.43
N PRO A 396 -21.20 2.97 -17.53
CA PRO A 396 -20.85 2.46 -18.85
C PRO A 396 -19.53 3.01 -19.42
N ASP A 397 -19.17 4.25 -19.08
CA ASP A 397 -17.93 4.89 -19.56
C ASP A 397 -16.66 4.29 -18.94
N ALA A 398 -16.82 3.44 -17.91
CA ALA A 398 -15.75 2.75 -17.22
C ALA A 398 -15.30 1.46 -17.94
N VAL A 399 -16.04 0.98 -18.95
CA VAL A 399 -15.69 -0.22 -19.72
C VAL A 399 -14.68 0.14 -20.81
N ARG A 400 -13.42 0.28 -20.42
CA ARG A 400 -12.29 0.56 -21.31
C ARG A 400 -11.08 -0.24 -20.87
N PRO A 401 -10.21 -0.73 -21.77
CA PRO A 401 -9.13 -1.66 -21.41
C PRO A 401 -8.20 -1.16 -20.31
N ASP A 402 -7.98 0.15 -20.24
CA ASP A 402 -7.11 0.85 -19.30
C ASP A 402 -7.81 1.32 -18.02
N ALA A 403 -9.13 1.14 -17.91
CA ALA A 403 -9.86 1.52 -16.70
C ALA A 403 -9.47 0.60 -15.57
N ASP A 404 -8.95 1.19 -14.51
CA ASP A 404 -8.53 0.46 -13.33
C ASP A 404 -9.63 0.42 -12.27
N PHE A 405 -9.84 -0.76 -11.70
CA PHE A 405 -10.88 -1.03 -10.71
C PHE A 405 -10.85 -0.05 -9.51
N PHE A 406 -9.66 0.23 -8.96
CA PHE A 406 -9.53 1.06 -7.76
C PHE A 406 -9.63 2.55 -8.08
N ASP A 407 -9.20 2.95 -9.28
CA ASP A 407 -9.26 4.34 -9.74
C ASP A 407 -10.71 4.78 -9.96
N LEU A 408 -11.58 3.84 -10.32
CA LEU A 408 -13.02 4.04 -10.43
C LEU A 408 -13.73 4.11 -9.07
N GLY A 409 -12.99 4.02 -7.96
CA GLY A 409 -13.53 4.02 -6.61
C GLY A 409 -13.86 2.62 -6.08
N GLY A 410 -13.41 1.57 -6.75
CA GLY A 410 -13.53 0.21 -6.26
C GLY A 410 -12.75 0.00 -4.96
N ASP A 411 -13.28 -0.83 -4.07
CA ASP A 411 -12.66 -1.22 -2.81
C ASP A 411 -12.70 -2.75 -2.64
N SER A 412 -12.14 -3.26 -1.52
CA SER A 412 -12.13 -4.70 -1.23
C SER A 412 -13.53 -5.32 -1.25
N LEU A 413 -14.56 -4.58 -0.83
CA LEU A 413 -15.94 -5.09 -0.83
C LEU A 413 -16.50 -5.18 -2.24
N THR A 414 -16.32 -4.12 -3.02
CA THR A 414 -16.75 -4.06 -4.41
C THR A 414 -16.03 -5.13 -5.22
N ALA A 415 -14.76 -5.42 -4.91
CA ALA A 415 -13.98 -6.49 -5.51
C ALA A 415 -14.57 -7.86 -5.18
N VAL A 416 -14.89 -8.11 -3.90
CA VAL A 416 -15.58 -9.33 -3.44
C VAL A 416 -16.92 -9.50 -4.17
N ARG A 417 -17.69 -8.43 -4.34
CA ARG A 417 -18.97 -8.47 -5.07
C ARG A 417 -18.77 -8.79 -6.55
N LEU A 418 -17.83 -8.12 -7.21
CA LEU A 418 -17.51 -8.36 -8.61
C LEU A 418 -17.14 -9.84 -8.82
N MET A 419 -16.28 -10.40 -7.96
CA MET A 419 -15.90 -11.81 -8.01
C MET A 419 -17.09 -12.75 -7.76
N ALA A 420 -17.95 -12.44 -6.78
CA ALA A 420 -19.15 -13.22 -6.49
C ALA A 420 -20.11 -13.27 -7.69
N THR A 421 -20.40 -12.10 -8.29
CA THR A 421 -21.27 -12.03 -9.46
C THR A 421 -20.66 -12.70 -10.69
N LEU A 422 -19.33 -12.63 -10.86
CA LEU A 422 -18.64 -13.34 -11.93
C LEU A 422 -18.73 -14.86 -11.75
N GLU A 423 -18.47 -15.40 -10.56
CA GLU A 423 -18.58 -16.85 -10.33
C GLU A 423 -20.01 -17.36 -10.48
N ASP A 424 -21.01 -16.62 -9.99
CA ASP A 424 -22.43 -16.97 -10.13
C ASP A 424 -22.85 -17.10 -11.61
N GLU A 425 -22.30 -16.26 -12.50
CA GLU A 425 -22.66 -16.25 -13.92
C GLU A 425 -21.74 -17.07 -14.82
N LEU A 426 -20.49 -17.26 -14.42
CA LEU A 426 -19.44 -17.84 -15.27
C LEU A 426 -18.83 -19.14 -14.73
N GLY A 427 -19.22 -19.57 -13.52
CA GLY A 427 -18.74 -20.76 -12.82
C GLY A 427 -17.59 -20.52 -11.85
N GLU A 428 -17.33 -21.51 -10.98
CA GLU A 428 -16.18 -21.51 -10.07
C GLU A 428 -14.87 -21.30 -10.87
N ASP A 429 -13.95 -20.50 -10.34
CA ASP A 429 -12.68 -20.09 -10.96
C ASP A 429 -12.79 -19.14 -12.16
N ALA A 430 -13.92 -18.45 -12.34
CA ALA A 430 -14.09 -17.43 -13.37
C ALA A 430 -12.99 -16.34 -13.33
N LEU A 431 -12.50 -16.01 -12.14
CA LEU A 431 -11.38 -15.10 -11.92
C LEU A 431 -10.60 -15.60 -10.69
N THR A 432 -9.28 -15.64 -10.76
CA THR A 432 -8.48 -15.91 -9.57
C THR A 432 -8.59 -14.73 -8.60
N PRO A 433 -8.88 -14.95 -7.31
CA PRO A 433 -9.03 -13.90 -6.31
C PRO A 433 -7.92 -12.85 -6.30
N ASP A 434 -6.68 -13.30 -6.46
CA ASP A 434 -5.50 -12.43 -6.42
C ASP A 434 -5.40 -11.49 -7.64
N LEU A 435 -6.09 -11.78 -8.74
CA LEU A 435 -5.88 -11.04 -9.97
C LEU A 435 -6.40 -9.61 -9.88
N ILE A 436 -7.58 -9.41 -9.31
CA ILE A 436 -8.10 -8.05 -9.07
C ILE A 436 -7.21 -7.23 -8.14
N PHE A 437 -6.29 -7.87 -7.43
CA PHE A 437 -5.35 -7.22 -6.50
C PHE A 437 -3.94 -7.09 -7.05
N THR A 438 -3.66 -7.72 -8.19
CA THR A 438 -2.34 -7.74 -8.85
C THR A 438 -2.35 -7.07 -10.22
N ASP A 439 -3.43 -7.19 -10.99
CA ASP A 439 -3.65 -6.53 -12.28
C ASP A 439 -5.15 -6.18 -12.47
N SER A 440 -5.52 -5.01 -11.97
CA SER A 440 -6.91 -4.56 -11.78
C SER A 440 -7.50 -3.77 -12.94
N THR A 441 -6.81 -3.72 -14.09
CA THR A 441 -7.37 -3.08 -15.28
C THR A 441 -8.47 -3.95 -15.89
N PHE A 442 -9.53 -3.33 -16.41
CA PHE A 442 -10.60 -4.06 -17.08
C PHE A 442 -10.06 -4.99 -18.17
N GLY A 443 -9.05 -4.56 -18.93
CA GLY A 443 -8.40 -5.39 -19.95
C GLY A 443 -7.78 -6.66 -19.36
N ALA A 444 -6.90 -6.53 -18.35
CA ALA A 444 -6.24 -7.68 -17.73
C ALA A 444 -7.24 -8.66 -17.09
N LEU A 445 -8.28 -8.13 -16.46
CA LEU A 445 -9.34 -8.94 -15.88
C LEU A 445 -10.17 -9.66 -16.95
N ALA A 446 -10.52 -8.97 -18.05
CA ALA A 446 -11.21 -9.58 -19.18
C ALA A 446 -10.40 -10.75 -19.79
N ASP A 447 -9.09 -10.57 -19.89
CA ASP A 447 -8.17 -11.58 -20.42
C ASP A 447 -8.08 -12.81 -19.53
N ALA A 448 -8.06 -12.63 -18.22
CA ALA A 448 -8.04 -13.75 -17.29
C ALA A 448 -9.39 -14.48 -17.19
N VAL A 449 -10.49 -13.72 -17.21
CA VAL A 449 -11.85 -14.30 -17.26
C VAL A 449 -12.01 -15.19 -18.50
N GLU A 450 -11.37 -14.82 -19.61
CA GLU A 450 -11.31 -15.62 -20.82
C GLU A 450 -10.36 -16.83 -20.69
N ALA A 451 -9.17 -16.63 -20.13
CA ALA A 451 -8.15 -17.68 -20.00
C ALA A 451 -8.58 -18.85 -19.12
N SER A 452 -9.41 -18.59 -18.10
CA SER A 452 -9.97 -19.61 -17.21
C SER A 452 -10.78 -20.71 -17.95
N ALA A 453 -11.25 -20.44 -19.19
CA ALA A 453 -11.98 -21.40 -20.00
C ALA A 453 -11.11 -22.47 -20.73
N ALA A 454 -9.78 -22.34 -20.72
CA ALA A 454 -8.92 -23.31 -21.40
C ALA A 454 -8.81 -24.61 -20.56
N PRO A 455 -9.13 -25.81 -21.11
CA PRO A 455 -9.04 -27.04 -20.35
C PRO A 455 -7.61 -27.24 -19.86
N GLN A 456 -7.43 -27.38 -18.53
CA GLN A 456 -6.18 -27.83 -17.94
C GLN A 456 -5.81 -29.16 -18.61
N ARG A 457 -4.77 -29.14 -19.47
CA ARG A 457 -4.20 -30.36 -20.04
C ARG A 457 -3.62 -31.18 -18.89
N THR A 458 -4.39 -32.13 -18.39
CA THR A 458 -3.95 -33.18 -17.49
C THR A 458 -2.97 -34.09 -18.25
N THR A 459 -1.68 -33.73 -18.24
CA THR A 459 -0.62 -34.71 -18.49
C THR A 459 -0.47 -35.55 -17.22
N ARG A 460 -1.15 -36.70 -17.19
CA ARG A 460 -0.84 -37.76 -16.24
C ARG A 460 0.16 -38.72 -16.90
N PRO A 461 1.26 -39.12 -16.24
CA PRO A 461 2.02 -40.29 -16.67
C PRO A 461 1.17 -41.56 -16.55
#